data_AF-A0A1H7AVF0-F1
#
_entry.id   AF-A0A1H7AVF0-F1
#
_cell.length_a   1.000
_cell.length_b   1.000
_cell.length_c   1.000
_cell.angle_alpha   90.00
_cell.angle_beta   90.00
_cell.angle_gamma   90.00
#
_symmetry.space_group_name_H-M   'P 1'
#
loop_
_entity.id
_entity.type
_entity.pdbx_description
1 polymer ?
#
loop_
_entity_poly.entity_id
_entity_poly.type
_entity_poly.pdbx_seq_one_letter_code
_entity_poly.pdbx_strand_id
1 'polypeptide(L)'
;MNYRKILSVIVGFGTIGILSSLFARIQGWLFASSLEIFINQQLAATNISQFVIKLFCVWVSCFLGGIATTRIGGKARENLIVGGLIMLVVGWLWLSAGNPVWFWLLLVLGILPCVFLGYKVNYDMSKT
;
A
#
# COMPACT_ATOMS: atom_id res chain seq x y z
N MET A 1 15.00 -20.43 -12.20
CA MET A 1 14.10 -19.28 -11.96
C MET A 1 14.86 -18.00 -12.26
N ASN A 2 14.26 -17.05 -12.98
CA ASN A 2 14.96 -15.85 -13.45
C ASN A 2 15.14 -14.85 -12.28
N TYR A 3 16.37 -14.71 -11.76
CA TYR A 3 16.70 -13.91 -10.56
C TYR A 3 16.15 -12.48 -10.60
N ARG A 4 16.13 -11.87 -11.80
CA ARG A 4 15.54 -10.53 -12.03
C ARG A 4 14.07 -10.43 -11.62
N LYS A 5 13.29 -11.49 -11.81
CA LYS A 5 11.86 -11.51 -11.44
C LYS A 5 11.67 -11.50 -9.93
N ILE A 6 12.46 -12.29 -9.22
CA ILE A 6 12.41 -12.37 -7.75
C ILE A 6 12.82 -11.02 -7.16
N LEU A 7 13.91 -10.43 -7.66
CA LEU A 7 14.34 -9.10 -7.27
C LEU A 7 13.26 -8.04 -7.51
N SER A 8 12.56 -8.08 -8.66
CA SER A 8 11.50 -7.13 -8.94
C SER A 8 10.36 -7.18 -7.90
N VAL A 9 9.98 -8.39 -7.47
CA VAL A 9 8.96 -8.59 -6.44
C VAL A 9 9.44 -8.09 -5.08
N ILE A 10 10.67 -8.41 -4.69
CA ILE A 10 11.26 -7.97 -3.42
C ILE A 10 11.33 -6.45 -3.37
N VAL A 11 11.80 -5.79 -4.44
CA VAL A 11 11.90 -4.33 -4.47
C VAL A 11 10.51 -3.69 -4.49
N GLY A 12 9.56 -4.24 -5.24
CA GLY A 12 8.18 -3.78 -5.25
C GLY A 12 7.55 -3.81 -3.85
N PHE A 13 7.56 -4.98 -3.22
CA PHE A 13 7.03 -5.19 -1.88
C PHE A 13 7.76 -4.33 -0.84
N GLY A 14 9.10 -4.31 -0.89
CA GLY A 14 9.93 -3.50 0.01
C GLY A 14 9.67 -2.01 -0.13
N THR A 15 9.49 -1.52 -1.36
CA THR A 15 9.16 -0.11 -1.64
C THR A 15 7.82 0.26 -1.00
N ILE A 16 6.78 -0.57 -1.18
CA ILE A 16 5.46 -0.36 -0.56
C ILE A 16 5.59 -0.33 0.97
N GLY A 17 6.31 -1.29 1.55
CA GLY A 17 6.51 -1.38 3.00
C GLY A 17 7.25 -0.18 3.59
N ILE A 18 8.36 0.25 2.94
CA ILE A 18 9.16 1.40 3.38
C ILE A 18 8.35 2.70 3.27
N LEU A 19 7.70 2.95 2.13
CA LEU A 19 6.86 4.14 1.93
C LEU A 19 5.69 4.17 2.92
N SER A 20 5.01 3.04 3.12
CA SER A 20 3.91 2.96 4.09
C SER A 20 4.39 3.25 5.52
N SER A 21 5.58 2.77 5.89
CA SER A 21 6.19 3.03 7.20
C SER A 21 6.60 4.49 7.36
N LEU A 22 7.18 5.10 6.32
CA LEU A 22 7.54 6.51 6.30
C LEU A 22 6.29 7.39 6.44
N PHE A 23 5.24 7.13 5.67
CA PHE A 23 3.98 7.86 5.77
C PHE A 23 3.32 7.69 7.14
N ALA A 24 3.32 6.48 7.70
CA ALA A 24 2.81 6.25 9.05
C ALA A 24 3.58 7.06 10.11
N ARG A 25 4.91 7.16 9.97
CA ARG A 25 5.76 7.93 10.89
C ARG A 25 5.54 9.44 10.74
N ILE A 26 5.43 9.94 9.51
CA ILE A 26 5.12 11.35 9.23
C ILE A 26 3.73 11.70 9.78
N GLN A 27 2.73 10.85 9.56
CA GLN A 27 1.39 11.03 10.09
C GLN A 27 1.38 11.02 11.62
N GLY A 28 2.14 10.12 12.25
CA GLY A 28 2.32 10.08 13.70
C GLY A 28 2.96 11.34 14.27
N TRP A 29 3.83 11.99 13.51
CA TRP A 29 4.49 13.23 13.92
C TRP A 29 3.59 14.46 13.76
N LEU A 30 2.80 14.52 12.67
CA LEU A 30 1.85 15.60 12.41
C LEU A 30 0.57 15.50 13.24
N PHE A 31 0.15 14.28 13.58
CA PHE A 31 -1.04 13.99 14.36
C PHE A 31 -0.72 12.96 15.43
N ALA A 32 -0.36 13.42 16.64
CA ALA A 32 -0.04 12.52 17.77
C ALA A 32 -1.18 11.52 18.06
N SER A 33 -2.44 11.93 17.85
CA SER A 33 -3.63 11.08 17.99
C SER A 33 -3.79 9.99 16.92
N SER A 34 -3.00 9.99 15.84
CA SER A 34 -3.15 9.05 14.72
C SER A 34 -2.72 7.61 15.01
N LEU A 35 -1.95 7.43 16.09
CA LEU A 35 -1.58 6.13 16.65
C LEU A 35 -2.68 5.62 17.60
N GLU A 36 -3.31 6.53 18.35
CA GLU A 36 -4.36 6.20 19.33
C GLU A 36 -5.71 5.87 18.70
N ILE A 37 -5.95 6.28 17.45
CA ILE A 37 -7.19 5.94 16.72
C ILE A 37 -7.42 4.42 16.59
N PHE A 38 -6.35 3.61 16.62
CA PHE A 38 -6.45 2.15 16.56
C PHE A 38 -6.84 1.53 17.92
N ILE A 39 -6.75 2.31 19.01
CA ILE A 39 -6.96 1.87 20.39
C ILE A 39 -8.25 2.49 20.96
N ASN A 40 -8.57 3.73 20.59
CA ASN A 40 -9.68 4.49 21.16
C ASN A 40 -10.82 4.69 20.15
N GLN A 41 -11.90 3.92 20.33
CA GLN A 41 -13.05 3.82 19.44
C GLN A 41 -13.85 5.14 19.33
N GLN A 42 -13.86 5.98 20.36
CA GLN A 42 -14.46 7.33 20.33
C GLN A 42 -13.67 8.31 19.44
N LEU A 43 -12.35 8.18 19.42
CA LEU A 43 -11.46 8.97 18.57
C LEU A 43 -11.55 8.52 17.10
N ALA A 44 -11.74 7.22 16.86
CA ALA A 44 -11.92 6.66 15.52
C ALA A 44 -13.19 7.18 14.82
N ALA A 45 -14.30 7.36 15.57
CA ALA A 45 -15.55 7.88 15.04
C ALA A 45 -15.49 9.38 14.66
N THR A 46 -14.60 10.14 15.30
CA THR A 46 -14.47 11.60 15.10
C THR A 46 -13.33 12.00 14.15
N ASN A 47 -12.40 11.09 13.84
CA ASN A 47 -11.21 11.37 13.03
C ASN A 47 -11.20 10.63 11.68
N ILE A 48 -12.32 10.71 10.95
CA ILE A 48 -12.47 10.15 9.59
C ILE A 48 -11.37 10.66 8.65
N SER A 49 -10.96 11.93 8.78
CA SER A 49 -9.88 12.53 7.99
C SER A 49 -8.56 11.76 8.09
N GLN A 50 -8.23 11.22 9.27
CA GLN A 50 -6.98 10.47 9.48
C GLN A 50 -7.01 9.08 8.83
N PHE A 51 -8.18 8.44 8.77
CA PHE A 51 -8.38 7.20 8.02
C PHE A 51 -8.24 7.44 6.52
N VAL A 52 -8.83 8.53 5.99
CA VAL A 52 -8.72 8.89 4.57
C VAL A 52 -7.25 9.15 4.19
N ILE A 53 -6.50 9.87 5.03
CA ILE A 53 -5.06 10.12 4.81
C ILE A 53 -4.27 8.81 4.79
N LYS A 54 -4.52 7.87 5.74
CA LYS A 54 -3.86 6.55 5.73
C LYS A 54 -4.15 5.78 4.45
N LEU A 55 -5.41 5.80 4.03
CA LEU A 55 -5.87 5.08 2.84
C LEU A 55 -5.19 5.63 1.58
N PHE A 56 -5.12 6.95 1.46
CA PHE A 56 -4.39 7.62 0.39
C PHE A 56 -2.88 7.30 0.40
N CYS A 57 -2.24 7.31 1.57
CA CYS A 57 -0.82 6.96 1.70
C CYS A 57 -0.53 5.54 1.24
N VAL A 58 -1.37 4.57 1.61
CA VAL A 58 -1.23 3.17 1.19
C VAL A 58 -1.42 3.05 -0.33
N TRP A 59 -2.41 3.74 -0.91
CA TRP A 59 -2.65 3.73 -2.36
C TRP A 59 -1.48 4.32 -3.15
N VAL A 60 -0.94 5.46 -2.71
CA VAL A 60 0.26 6.07 -3.33
C VAL A 60 1.46 5.15 -3.20
N SER A 61 1.64 4.51 -2.05
CA SER A 61 2.71 3.53 -1.83
C SER A 61 2.58 2.33 -2.78
N CYS A 62 1.36 1.80 -2.95
CA CYS A 62 1.06 0.71 -3.87
C CYS A 62 1.33 1.11 -5.33
N PHE A 63 0.95 2.32 -5.73
CA PHE A 63 1.22 2.86 -7.05
C PHE A 63 2.73 2.95 -7.34
N LEU A 64 3.49 3.56 -6.41
CA LEU A 64 4.94 3.67 -6.53
C LEU A 64 5.63 2.29 -6.49
N GLY A 65 5.11 1.35 -5.69
CA GLY A 65 5.55 -0.04 -5.67
C GLY A 65 5.36 -0.75 -7.01
N GLY A 66 4.24 -0.51 -7.69
CA GLY A 66 3.99 -1.02 -9.04
C GLY A 66 4.98 -0.46 -10.08
N ILE A 67 5.29 0.84 -9.99
CA ILE A 67 6.33 1.46 -10.82
C ILE A 67 7.70 0.82 -10.55
N ALA A 68 8.09 0.70 -9.28
CA ALA A 68 9.39 0.16 -8.86
C ALA A 68 9.57 -1.30 -9.32
N THR A 69 8.54 -2.13 -9.14
CA THR A 69 8.52 -3.52 -9.61
C THR A 69 8.79 -3.58 -11.12
N THR A 70 8.11 -2.72 -11.88
CA THR A 70 8.17 -2.72 -13.34
C THR A 70 9.51 -2.20 -13.86
N ARG A 71 10.08 -1.17 -13.22
CA ARG A 71 11.39 -0.61 -13.58
C ARG A 71 12.54 -1.60 -13.48
N ILE A 72 12.44 -2.57 -12.58
CA ILE A 72 13.49 -3.60 -12.37
C ILE A 72 13.29 -4.81 -13.30
N GLY A 73 12.29 -4.75 -14.18
CA GLY A 73 12.01 -5.79 -15.17
C GLY A 73 10.90 -6.75 -14.76
N GLY A 74 10.11 -6.40 -13.73
CA GLY A 74 8.87 -7.10 -13.41
C GLY A 74 7.82 -6.89 -14.49
N LYS A 75 7.03 -7.93 -14.79
CA LYS A 75 5.89 -7.87 -15.72
C LYS A 75 4.59 -7.80 -14.92
N ALA A 76 3.46 -7.89 -15.62
CA ALA A 76 2.14 -7.91 -15.00
C ALA A 76 1.98 -9.02 -13.95
N ARG A 77 2.61 -10.20 -14.14
CA ARG A 77 2.55 -11.30 -13.17
C ARG A 77 3.26 -10.97 -11.86
N GLU A 78 4.45 -10.37 -11.93
CA GLU A 78 5.23 -9.98 -10.75
C GLU A 78 4.51 -8.87 -9.96
N ASN A 79 3.90 -7.90 -10.64
CA ASN A 79 3.05 -6.90 -10.01
C ASN A 79 1.80 -7.51 -9.33
N LEU A 80 1.18 -8.52 -9.94
CA LEU A 80 0.07 -9.25 -9.32
C LEU A 80 0.50 -9.97 -8.05
N ILE A 81 1.70 -10.58 -8.05
CA ILE A 81 2.28 -11.21 -6.84
C ILE A 81 2.53 -10.17 -5.75
N VAL A 82 3.10 -9.00 -6.09
CA VAL A 82 3.32 -7.91 -5.12
C VAL A 82 1.99 -7.44 -4.53
N GLY A 83 0.98 -7.17 -5.35
CA GLY A 83 -0.35 -6.78 -4.88
C GLY A 83 -1.01 -7.84 -4.00
N GLY A 84 -0.86 -9.13 -4.36
CA GLY A 84 -1.32 -10.26 -3.56
C GLY A 84 -0.65 -10.35 -2.19
N LEU A 85 0.68 -10.18 -2.13
CA LEU A 85 1.43 -10.15 -0.88
C LEU A 85 0.99 -9.01 0.03
N ILE A 86 0.78 -7.81 -0.53
CA ILE A 86 0.29 -6.67 0.24
C ILE A 86 -1.15 -6.90 0.73
N MET A 87 -2.03 -7.50 -0.08
CA MET A 87 -3.38 -7.88 0.37
C MET A 87 -3.34 -8.87 1.54
N LEU A 88 -2.41 -9.83 1.54
CA LEU A 88 -2.24 -10.76 2.67
C LEU A 88 -1.80 -10.03 3.95
N VAL A 89 -0.84 -9.12 3.85
CA VAL A 89 -0.39 -8.30 4.98
C VAL A 89 -1.54 -7.43 5.52
N VAL A 90 -2.32 -6.82 4.62
CA VAL A 90 -3.48 -6.02 4.98
C VAL A 90 -4.58 -6.87 5.62
N GLY A 91 -4.86 -8.06 5.09
CA GLY A 91 -5.82 -8.99 5.67
C GLY A 91 -5.40 -9.46 7.07
N TRP A 92 -4.11 -9.68 7.28
CA TRP A 92 -3.55 -9.95 8.61
C TRP A 92 -3.74 -8.76 9.58
N LEU A 93 -3.46 -7.55 9.10
CA LEU A 93 -3.66 -6.32 9.88
C LEU A 93 -5.14 -6.10 10.22
N TRP A 94 -6.06 -6.44 9.31
CA TRP A 94 -7.50 -6.39 9.57
C TRP A 94 -7.87 -7.21 10.80
N LEU A 95 -7.43 -8.47 10.84
CA LEU A 95 -7.74 -9.38 11.96
C LEU A 95 -7.17 -8.89 13.29
N SER A 96 -6.14 -8.04 13.25
CA SER A 96 -5.45 -7.53 14.42
C SER A 96 -6.00 -6.19 14.94
N ALA A 97 -6.87 -5.49 14.19
CA ALA A 97 -7.28 -4.12 14.51
C ALA A 97 -8.80 -3.90 14.42
N GLY A 98 -9.39 -3.39 15.50
CA GLY A 98 -10.84 -3.13 15.65
C GLY A 98 -11.36 -1.88 14.94
N ASN A 99 -10.91 -1.63 13.71
CA ASN A 99 -11.25 -0.46 12.92
C ASN A 99 -12.52 -0.66 12.07
N PRO A 100 -13.17 0.43 11.58
CA PRO A 100 -14.38 0.35 10.78
C PRO A 100 -14.20 -0.51 9.51
N VAL A 101 -15.17 -1.38 9.25
CA VAL A 101 -15.17 -2.33 8.12
C VAL A 101 -15.03 -1.61 6.77
N TRP A 102 -15.65 -0.44 6.61
CA TRP A 102 -15.56 0.34 5.37
C TRP A 102 -14.12 0.71 5.02
N PHE A 103 -13.30 1.09 6.01
CA PHE A 103 -11.92 1.54 5.79
C PHE A 103 -11.14 0.49 5.02
N TRP A 104 -11.21 -0.77 5.45
CA TRP A 104 -10.44 -1.78 4.75
C TRP A 104 -11.09 -2.47 3.57
N LEU A 105 -12.41 -2.39 3.41
CA LEU A 105 -13.00 -2.72 2.12
C LEU A 105 -12.41 -1.80 1.03
N LEU A 106 -12.36 -0.50 1.28
CA LEU A 106 -11.73 0.46 0.37
C LEU A 106 -10.22 0.22 0.21
N LEU A 107 -9.54 -0.11 1.32
CA LEU A 107 -8.10 -0.36 1.28
C LEU A 107 -7.78 -1.57 0.40
N VAL A 108 -8.47 -2.69 0.59
CA VAL A 108 -8.27 -3.92 -0.22
C VAL A 108 -8.66 -3.69 -1.68
N LEU A 109 -9.79 -3.04 -1.93
CA LEU A 109 -10.25 -2.74 -3.29
C LEU A 109 -9.26 -1.84 -4.06
N GLY A 110 -8.52 -0.98 -3.36
CA GLY A 110 -7.55 -0.07 -3.98
C GLY A 110 -6.16 -0.67 -4.25
N ILE A 111 -5.73 -1.72 -3.53
CA ILE A 111 -4.36 -2.26 -3.66
C ILE A 111 -4.06 -2.72 -5.09
N LEU A 112 -4.87 -3.63 -5.64
CA LEU A 112 -4.67 -4.15 -6.99
C LEU A 112 -4.72 -3.05 -8.07
N PRO A 113 -5.77 -2.22 -8.16
CA PRO A 113 -5.81 -1.19 -9.20
C PRO A 113 -4.67 -0.18 -9.06
N CYS A 114 -4.25 0.20 -7.84
CA CYS A 114 -3.10 1.09 -7.67
C CYS A 114 -1.78 0.46 -8.16
N VAL A 115 -1.51 -0.80 -7.81
CA VAL A 115 -0.31 -1.51 -8.29
C VAL A 115 -0.34 -1.64 -9.83
N PHE A 116 -1.49 -1.99 -10.42
CA PHE A 116 -1.63 -2.11 -11.87
C PHE A 116 -1.56 -0.77 -12.61
N LEU A 117 -2.08 0.31 -12.02
CA LEU A 117 -1.91 1.67 -12.54
C LEU A 117 -0.42 2.05 -12.59
N GLY A 118 0.34 1.75 -11.53
CA GLY A 118 1.78 1.97 -11.50
C GLY A 118 2.52 1.19 -12.58
N TYR A 119 2.14 -0.07 -12.79
CA TYR A 119 2.64 -0.89 -13.90
C TYR A 119 2.35 -0.26 -15.26
N LYS A 120 1.10 0.13 -15.52
CA LYS A 120 0.67 0.68 -16.81
C LYS A 120 1.40 1.99 -17.14
N VAL A 121 1.48 2.91 -16.18
CA VAL A 121 2.18 4.20 -16.35
C VAL A 121 3.66 3.98 -16.70
N ASN A 122 4.36 3.09 -16.00
CA ASN A 122 5.76 2.83 -16.30
C ASN A 122 5.96 2.07 -17.62
N TYR A 123 5.02 1.20 -17.99
CA TYR A 123 5.04 0.51 -19.29
C TYR A 123 4.88 1.49 -20.45
N ASP A 124 3.95 2.43 -20.35
CA ASP A 124 3.70 3.45 -21.38
C ASP A 124 4.90 4.41 -21.51
N MET A 125 5.50 4.85 -20.39
CA MET A 125 6.71 5.68 -20.41
C MET A 125 7.92 4.98 -21.04
N SER A 126 8.06 3.66 -20.88
CA SER A 126 9.18 2.90 -21.47
C SER A 126 9.08 2.74 -22.99
N LYS A 127 7.93 3.09 -23.58
CA LYS A 127 7.66 2.96 -25.03
C LYS A 127 7.89 4.25 -25.81
N THR A 128 8.09 5.36 -25.11
CA THR A 128 8.33 6.70 -25.65
C THR A 128 9.83 6.96 -25.71
#